data_AF-A0A3Q3RCL2-F1
#
_entry.id   AF-A0A3Q3RCL2-F1
#
_cell.length_a   1.000
_cell.length_b   1.000
_cell.length_c   1.000
_cell.angle_alpha   90.00
_cell.angle_beta   90.00
_cell.angle_gamma   90.00
#
_symmetry.space_group_name_H-M   'P 1'
#
loop_
_entity.id
_entity.type
_entity.pdbx_description
1 polymer ?
#
loop_
_entity_poly.entity_id
_entity_poly.type
_entity_poly.pdbx_seq_one_letter_code
_entity_poly.pdbx_strand_id
1 'polypeptide(L)'
;MMSGAENFKNCGSVLVTGANRGLGLKIVDTLASGGFPPGKIIATTRNPAGAQELKELAEKHSNIHIITLDVVSQESIQKAVEEVSQLVQDEGLNCLINNAGISVLANFYTVTAENMIENFRTNTVAPLMITKAFLPLLKQAASRGGADGSRSMGIHRAAVINVSSMLGSMELNGREMATKWSEGYPYRTSKGALNMVSRCMALDLEPYGILCMAIHPGWVRTDMGGPEAPLNLEESIPSTLSVIGGLTEKDHGSFLNFAGELMPW
;
A
#
# COMPACT_ATOMS: atom_id res chain seq x y z
N MET A 1 3.28 8.16 24.06
CA MET A 1 4.22 7.99 22.93
C MET A 1 3.65 8.78 21.77
N MET A 2 4.48 9.56 21.08
CA MET A 2 4.11 10.18 19.81
C MET A 2 3.60 9.08 18.85
N SER A 3 2.45 9.30 18.22
CA SER A 3 1.88 8.35 17.26
C SER A 3 2.90 8.12 16.14
N GLY A 4 3.18 6.87 15.76
CA GLY A 4 4.16 6.59 14.69
C GLY A 4 3.85 7.33 13.39
N ALA A 5 2.59 7.72 13.17
CA ALA A 5 2.14 8.52 12.04
C ALA A 5 2.84 9.89 11.94
N GLU A 6 3.32 10.46 13.06
CA GLU A 6 4.05 11.73 13.03
C GLU A 6 5.36 11.65 12.24
N ASN A 7 5.93 10.45 12.09
CA ASN A 7 7.15 10.23 11.32
C ASN A 7 6.96 10.48 9.81
N PHE A 8 5.70 10.55 9.31
CA PHE A 8 5.44 10.97 7.93
C PHE A 8 5.88 12.40 7.63
N LYS A 9 6.01 13.28 8.63
CA LYS A 9 6.61 14.63 8.47
C LYS A 9 8.04 14.58 7.93
N ASN A 10 8.75 13.48 8.19
CA ASN A 10 10.13 13.26 7.78
C ASN A 10 10.24 12.61 6.39
N CYS A 11 9.11 12.34 5.72
CA CYS A 11 9.08 11.83 4.35
C CYS A 11 8.99 12.97 3.35
N GLY A 12 9.92 13.05 2.41
CA GLY A 12 9.84 13.97 1.28
C GLY A 12 8.70 13.63 0.32
N SER A 13 8.38 12.34 0.14
CA SER A 13 7.31 11.89 -0.76
C SER A 13 6.69 10.54 -0.36
N VAL A 14 5.37 10.43 -0.51
CA VAL A 14 4.60 9.18 -0.31
C VAL A 14 3.71 8.96 -1.53
N LEU A 15 3.82 7.80 -2.18
CA LEU A 15 2.96 7.39 -3.29
C LEU A 15 1.92 6.37 -2.81
N VAL A 16 0.65 6.61 -3.10
CA VAL A 16 -0.46 5.70 -2.77
C VAL A 16 -1.16 5.28 -4.05
N THR A 17 -1.18 3.97 -4.33
CA THR A 17 -1.89 3.44 -5.50
C THR A 17 -3.38 3.25 -5.22
N GLY A 18 -4.25 3.56 -6.19
CA GLY A 18 -5.69 3.36 -6.06
C GLY A 18 -6.33 4.27 -5.00
N ALA A 19 -6.03 5.56 -5.08
CA ALA A 19 -6.37 6.58 -4.09
C ALA A 19 -7.69 7.31 -4.34
N ASN A 20 -8.52 6.87 -5.30
CA ASN A 20 -9.75 7.57 -5.66
C ASN A 20 -10.97 7.21 -4.79
N ARG A 21 -10.87 6.19 -3.92
CA ARG A 21 -11.95 5.75 -3.01
C ARG A 21 -11.40 4.86 -1.89
N GLY A 22 -12.26 4.51 -0.94
CA GLY A 22 -11.99 3.51 0.10
C GLY A 22 -10.73 3.81 0.91
N LEU A 23 -9.94 2.77 1.20
CA LEU A 23 -8.71 2.89 1.99
C LEU A 23 -7.72 3.88 1.39
N GLY A 24 -7.51 3.84 0.07
CA GLY A 24 -6.52 4.71 -0.59
C GLY A 24 -6.86 6.19 -0.47
N LEU A 25 -8.12 6.56 -0.69
CA LEU A 25 -8.58 7.94 -0.51
C LEU A 25 -8.43 8.40 0.95
N LYS A 26 -8.84 7.55 1.90
CA LYS A 26 -8.71 7.87 3.32
C LYS A 26 -7.25 7.97 3.77
N ILE A 27 -6.35 7.17 3.22
CA ILE A 27 -4.90 7.29 3.47
C ILE A 27 -4.43 8.68 3.03
N VAL A 28 -4.79 9.12 1.82
CA VAL A 28 -4.41 10.44 1.31
C VAL A 28 -4.98 11.57 2.18
N ASP A 29 -6.27 11.50 2.53
CA ASP A 29 -6.91 12.47 3.45
C ASP A 29 -6.22 12.49 4.81
N THR A 30 -5.97 11.34 5.41
CA THR A 30 -5.34 11.27 6.75
C THR A 30 -3.90 11.79 6.73
N LEU A 31 -3.14 11.52 5.68
CA LEU A 31 -1.80 12.09 5.50
C LEU A 31 -1.86 13.61 5.34
N ALA A 32 -2.80 14.15 4.56
CA ALA A 32 -2.90 15.57 4.28
C ALA A 32 -3.47 16.39 5.47
N SER A 33 -4.49 15.85 6.13
CA SER A 33 -5.28 16.51 7.17
C SER A 33 -4.84 16.18 8.60
N GLY A 34 -4.01 15.15 8.80
CA GLY A 34 -3.65 14.62 10.12
C GLY A 34 -2.70 15.46 10.97
N GLY A 35 -2.22 16.60 10.46
CA GLY A 35 -1.21 17.42 11.14
C GLY A 35 0.22 16.86 11.06
N PHE A 36 0.44 15.84 10.22
CA PHE A 36 1.73 15.23 9.91
C PHE A 36 1.98 15.02 8.40
N PRO A 37 1.69 16.02 7.55
CA PRO A 37 1.80 15.84 6.11
C PRO A 37 3.25 15.56 5.68
N PRO A 38 3.48 14.56 4.80
CA PRO A 38 4.75 14.44 4.10
C PRO A 38 4.90 15.60 3.11
N GLY A 39 6.12 15.78 2.58
CA GLY A 39 6.43 16.84 1.63
C GLY A 39 5.56 16.78 0.36
N LYS A 40 5.34 15.58 -0.18
CA LYS A 40 4.45 15.31 -1.33
C LYS A 40 3.62 14.05 -1.09
N ILE A 41 2.33 14.11 -1.43
CA ILE A 41 1.42 12.97 -1.45
C ILE A 41 1.05 12.71 -2.91
N ILE A 42 1.59 11.65 -3.49
CA ILE A 42 1.33 11.25 -4.86
C ILE A 42 0.18 10.23 -4.85
N ALA A 43 -1.01 10.70 -5.21
CA ALA A 43 -2.24 9.91 -5.19
C ALA A 43 -2.56 9.40 -6.59
N THR A 44 -2.54 8.08 -6.81
CA THR A 44 -2.76 7.55 -8.16
C THR A 44 -4.16 6.99 -8.37
N THR A 45 -4.69 7.15 -9.57
CA THR A 45 -6.00 6.62 -9.99
C THR A 45 -6.00 6.28 -11.47
N ARG A 46 -6.83 5.31 -11.88
CA ARG A 46 -7.00 4.96 -13.30
C ARG A 46 -7.68 6.06 -14.11
N ASN A 47 -8.56 6.82 -13.46
CA ASN A 47 -9.37 7.85 -14.12
C ASN A 47 -9.45 9.10 -13.24
N PRO A 48 -8.50 10.05 -13.39
CA PRO A 48 -8.52 11.31 -12.64
C PRO A 48 -9.80 12.13 -12.86
N ALA A 49 -10.36 12.12 -14.07
CA ALA A 49 -11.57 12.89 -14.39
C ALA A 49 -12.76 12.47 -13.50
N GLY A 50 -12.88 11.17 -13.23
CA GLY A 50 -13.92 10.58 -12.37
C GLY A 50 -13.60 10.56 -10.87
N ALA A 51 -12.43 11.03 -10.43
CA ALA A 51 -12.00 10.97 -9.02
C ALA A 51 -12.38 12.26 -8.26
N GLN A 52 -13.68 12.58 -8.18
CA GLN A 52 -14.15 13.87 -7.67
C GLN A 52 -13.68 14.18 -6.25
N GLU A 53 -13.88 13.27 -5.29
CA GLU A 53 -13.43 13.48 -3.90
C GLU A 53 -11.92 13.68 -3.78
N LEU A 54 -11.14 12.95 -4.59
CA LEU A 54 -9.68 13.12 -4.60
C LEU A 54 -9.26 14.48 -5.16
N LYS A 55 -9.95 14.98 -6.21
CA LYS A 55 -9.70 16.33 -6.76
C LYS A 55 -10.04 17.41 -5.73
N GLU A 56 -11.19 17.31 -5.06
CA GLU A 56 -11.59 18.24 -4.01
C GLU A 56 -10.59 18.26 -2.84
N LEU A 57 -10.00 17.12 -2.51
CA LEU A 57 -8.94 17.05 -1.51
C LEU A 57 -7.65 17.72 -2.01
N ALA A 58 -7.26 17.50 -3.27
CA ALA A 58 -6.09 18.15 -3.87
C ALA A 58 -6.24 19.67 -4.01
N GLU A 59 -7.47 20.17 -4.19
CA GLU A 59 -7.76 21.61 -4.16
C GLU A 59 -7.55 22.23 -2.78
N LYS A 60 -7.78 21.45 -1.71
CA LYS A 60 -7.57 21.88 -0.31
C LYS A 60 -6.11 21.76 0.14
N HIS A 61 -5.35 20.85 -0.44
CA HIS A 61 -4.00 20.51 -0.02
C HIS A 61 -3.03 20.50 -1.21
N SER A 62 -2.21 21.55 -1.32
CA SER A 62 -1.28 21.77 -2.44
C SER A 62 -0.15 20.73 -2.53
N ASN A 63 0.08 19.94 -1.48
CA ASN A 63 1.06 18.84 -1.49
C ASN A 63 0.49 17.54 -2.07
N ILE A 64 -0.78 17.50 -2.49
CA ILE A 64 -1.37 16.34 -3.17
C ILE A 64 -1.17 16.47 -4.69
N HIS A 65 -0.60 15.45 -5.30
CA HIS A 65 -0.39 15.34 -6.74
C HIS A 65 -1.14 14.12 -7.27
N ILE A 66 -2.11 14.34 -8.16
CA ILE A 66 -2.90 13.26 -8.75
C ILE A 66 -2.22 12.77 -10.03
N ILE A 67 -1.89 11.47 -10.08
CA ILE A 67 -1.23 10.84 -11.24
C ILE A 67 -2.11 9.73 -11.80
N THR A 68 -2.14 9.62 -13.14
CA THR A 68 -2.83 8.51 -13.79
C THR A 68 -2.01 7.23 -13.66
N LEU A 69 -2.61 6.17 -13.10
CA LEU A 69 -1.99 4.85 -13.05
C LEU A 69 -3.03 3.75 -13.21
N ASP A 70 -2.91 3.00 -14.31
CA ASP A 70 -3.43 1.65 -14.43
C ASP A 70 -2.35 0.63 -14.03
N VAL A 71 -2.56 0.04 -12.86
CA VAL A 71 -1.60 -0.86 -12.21
C VAL A 71 -1.35 -2.15 -13.00
N VAL A 72 -2.23 -2.53 -13.93
CA VAL A 72 -2.04 -3.72 -14.80
C VAL A 72 -1.50 -3.36 -16.19
N SER A 73 -1.21 -2.08 -16.46
CA SER A 73 -0.65 -1.62 -17.73
C SER A 73 0.82 -1.19 -17.56
N GLN A 74 1.74 -1.93 -18.18
CA GLN A 74 3.17 -1.61 -18.12
C GLN A 74 3.48 -0.21 -18.69
N GLU A 75 2.77 0.20 -19.75
CA GLU A 75 2.89 1.54 -20.32
C GLU A 75 2.44 2.61 -19.32
N SER A 76 1.32 2.38 -18.63
CA SER A 76 0.83 3.32 -17.61
C SER A 76 1.78 3.41 -16.42
N ILE A 77 2.38 2.29 -15.99
CA ILE A 77 3.40 2.28 -14.93
C ILE A 77 4.59 3.13 -15.34
N GLN A 78 5.10 2.96 -16.56
CA GLN A 78 6.27 3.70 -17.04
C GLN A 78 6.00 5.21 -17.11
N LYS A 79 4.83 5.62 -17.63
CA LYS A 79 4.40 7.03 -17.64
C LYS A 79 4.30 7.62 -16.23
N ALA A 80 3.75 6.86 -15.29
CA ALA A 80 3.67 7.30 -13.90
C ALA A 80 5.07 7.46 -13.27
N VAL A 81 6.03 6.58 -13.57
CA VAL A 81 7.42 6.72 -13.09
C VAL A 81 8.05 8.01 -13.64
N GLU A 82 7.85 8.32 -14.93
CA GLU A 82 8.37 9.54 -15.55
C GLU A 82 7.81 10.81 -14.89
N GLU A 83 6.49 10.87 -14.69
CA GLU A 83 5.82 12.00 -14.04
C GLU A 83 6.26 12.15 -12.58
N VAL A 84 6.32 11.04 -11.82
CA VAL A 84 6.80 11.07 -10.43
C VAL A 84 8.26 11.48 -10.36
N SER A 85 9.12 11.00 -11.27
CA SER A 85 10.52 11.38 -11.33
C SER A 85 10.70 12.89 -11.49
N GLN A 86 9.85 13.55 -12.28
CA GLN A 86 9.87 15.01 -12.43
C GLN A 86 9.41 15.73 -11.16
N LEU A 87 8.43 15.17 -10.44
CA LEU A 87 7.91 15.75 -9.19
C LEU A 87 8.87 15.61 -8.01
N VAL A 88 9.57 14.48 -7.91
CA VAL A 88 10.48 14.22 -6.78
C VAL A 88 11.92 14.62 -7.07
N GLN A 89 12.32 14.70 -8.35
CA GLN A 89 13.67 15.08 -8.78
C GLN A 89 14.73 14.26 -8.03
N ASP A 90 15.80 14.92 -7.57
CA ASP A 90 16.91 14.32 -6.83
C ASP A 90 16.50 13.80 -5.43
N GLU A 91 15.33 14.16 -4.93
CA GLU A 91 14.87 13.71 -3.61
C GLU A 91 14.48 12.23 -3.58
N GLY A 92 14.04 11.67 -4.71
CA GLY A 92 13.57 10.28 -4.82
C GLY A 92 12.20 10.02 -4.18
N LEU A 93 11.81 8.74 -4.12
CA LEU A 93 10.55 8.30 -3.52
C LEU A 93 10.79 7.67 -2.14
N ASN A 94 10.27 8.26 -1.06
CA ASN A 94 10.50 7.71 0.28
C ASN A 94 9.55 6.56 0.63
N CYS A 95 8.28 6.62 0.25
CA CYS A 95 7.34 5.56 0.59
C CYS A 95 6.41 5.22 -0.58
N LEU A 96 6.40 3.94 -0.97
CA LEU A 96 5.47 3.38 -1.95
C LEU A 96 4.44 2.51 -1.23
N ILE A 97 3.17 2.89 -1.28
CA ILE A 97 2.05 2.12 -0.72
C ILE A 97 1.27 1.48 -1.87
N ASN A 98 1.51 0.19 -2.08
CA ASN A 98 0.74 -0.67 -2.98
C ASN A 98 -0.61 -1.01 -2.33
N ASN A 99 -1.57 -0.10 -2.44
CA ASN A 99 -2.93 -0.21 -1.92
C ASN A 99 -3.95 -0.69 -2.98
N ALA A 100 -3.73 -0.37 -4.26
CA ALA A 100 -4.67 -0.76 -5.32
C ALA A 100 -4.91 -2.28 -5.31
N GLY A 101 -6.18 -2.67 -5.36
CA GLY A 101 -6.56 -4.07 -5.34
C GLY A 101 -8.03 -4.28 -5.69
N ILE A 102 -8.37 -5.50 -6.06
CA ILE A 102 -9.72 -5.97 -6.37
C ILE A 102 -10.05 -7.21 -5.55
N SER A 103 -11.34 -7.53 -5.45
CA SER A 103 -11.82 -8.79 -4.91
C SER A 103 -12.90 -9.32 -5.84
N VAL A 104 -12.57 -10.35 -6.63
CA VAL A 104 -13.59 -11.08 -7.40
C VAL A 104 -14.06 -12.23 -6.53
N LEU A 105 -15.34 -12.22 -6.22
CA LEU A 105 -15.97 -13.24 -5.37
C LEU A 105 -16.22 -14.49 -6.20
N ALA A 106 -15.64 -15.60 -5.76
CA ALA A 106 -15.90 -16.91 -6.33
C ALA A 106 -15.61 -18.03 -5.32
N ASN A 107 -16.48 -19.03 -5.28
CA ASN A 107 -16.30 -20.25 -4.50
C ASN A 107 -15.83 -21.40 -5.40
N PHE A 108 -15.61 -22.58 -4.81
CA PHE A 108 -15.12 -23.77 -5.52
C PHE A 108 -15.97 -24.15 -6.75
N TYR A 109 -17.28 -23.90 -6.70
CA TYR A 109 -18.21 -24.28 -7.76
C TYR A 109 -18.35 -23.21 -8.85
N THR A 110 -18.04 -21.95 -8.54
CA THR A 110 -18.24 -20.81 -9.46
C THR A 110 -16.95 -20.22 -10.00
N VAL A 111 -15.80 -20.57 -9.44
CA VAL A 111 -14.51 -20.01 -9.82
C VAL A 111 -14.12 -20.38 -11.25
N THR A 112 -13.66 -19.38 -12.01
CA THR A 112 -13.04 -19.57 -13.33
C THR A 112 -11.56 -19.23 -13.31
N ALA A 113 -10.82 -19.66 -14.33
CA ALA A 113 -9.43 -19.29 -14.52
C ALA A 113 -9.26 -17.77 -14.65
N GLU A 114 -10.20 -17.10 -15.32
CA GLU A 114 -10.21 -15.66 -15.51
C GLU A 114 -10.34 -14.93 -14.17
N ASN A 115 -11.22 -15.36 -13.26
CA ASN A 115 -11.34 -14.75 -11.92
C ASN A 115 -10.01 -14.82 -11.16
N MET A 116 -9.36 -15.98 -11.18
CA MET A 116 -8.07 -16.23 -10.54
C MET A 116 -6.98 -15.33 -11.14
N ILE A 117 -6.87 -15.31 -12.47
CA ILE A 117 -5.85 -14.55 -13.20
C ILE A 117 -6.05 -13.05 -13.01
N GLU A 118 -7.28 -12.55 -13.04
CA GLU A 118 -7.59 -11.13 -12.86
C GLU A 118 -7.16 -10.62 -11.47
N ASN A 119 -7.49 -11.36 -10.41
CA ASN A 119 -7.05 -11.03 -9.05
C ASN A 119 -5.54 -11.13 -8.93
N PHE A 120 -4.93 -12.17 -9.48
CA PHE A 120 -3.48 -12.36 -9.39
C PHE A 120 -2.72 -11.25 -10.11
N ARG A 121 -3.17 -10.84 -11.32
CA ARG A 121 -2.58 -9.73 -12.06
C ARG A 121 -2.62 -8.43 -11.25
N THR A 122 -3.76 -8.11 -10.65
CA THR A 122 -3.96 -6.83 -9.95
C THR A 122 -3.37 -6.81 -8.54
N ASN A 123 -3.56 -7.88 -7.77
CA ASN A 123 -3.21 -7.90 -6.34
C ASN A 123 -1.80 -8.43 -6.07
N THR A 124 -1.17 -9.12 -7.03
CA THR A 124 0.13 -9.78 -6.84
C THR A 124 1.17 -9.29 -7.84
N VAL A 125 0.89 -9.42 -9.13
CA VAL A 125 1.85 -9.04 -10.19
C VAL A 125 2.06 -7.54 -10.22
N ALA A 126 0.98 -6.75 -10.13
CA ALA A 126 1.08 -5.29 -10.20
C ALA A 126 1.94 -4.68 -9.08
N PRO A 127 1.78 -4.99 -7.77
CA PRO A 127 2.68 -4.49 -6.73
C PRO A 127 4.16 -4.78 -7.00
N LEU A 128 4.49 -5.97 -7.52
CA LEU A 128 5.86 -6.31 -7.91
C LEU A 128 6.36 -5.47 -9.08
N MET A 129 5.56 -5.35 -10.15
CA MET A 129 5.96 -4.58 -11.34
C MET A 129 6.09 -3.08 -11.06
N ILE A 130 5.19 -2.53 -10.24
CA ILE A 130 5.25 -1.13 -9.78
C ILE A 130 6.53 -0.95 -8.95
N THR A 131 6.76 -1.78 -7.94
CA THR A 131 7.96 -1.67 -7.10
C THR A 131 9.24 -1.76 -7.93
N LYS A 132 9.29 -2.69 -8.89
CA LYS A 132 10.40 -2.82 -9.84
C LYS A 132 10.61 -1.54 -10.67
N ALA A 133 9.54 -0.94 -11.19
CA ALA A 133 9.62 0.25 -12.01
C ALA A 133 10.04 1.50 -11.21
N PHE A 134 9.56 1.61 -9.96
CA PHE A 134 9.90 2.71 -9.04
C PHE A 134 11.23 2.51 -8.30
N LEU A 135 11.90 1.36 -8.47
CA LEU A 135 13.15 1.02 -7.78
C LEU A 135 14.25 2.09 -7.93
N PRO A 136 14.48 2.73 -9.10
CA PRO A 136 15.46 3.81 -9.20
C PRO A 136 15.18 4.97 -8.23
N LEU A 137 13.91 5.41 -8.12
CA LEU A 137 13.51 6.51 -7.23
C LEU A 137 13.59 6.11 -5.75
N LEU A 138 13.25 4.86 -5.42
CA LEU A 138 13.39 4.32 -4.07
C LEU A 138 14.86 4.25 -3.65
N LYS A 139 15.75 3.78 -4.54
CA LYS A 139 17.21 3.75 -4.30
C LYS A 139 17.79 5.15 -4.10
N GLN A 140 17.28 6.11 -4.86
CA GLN A 140 17.70 7.50 -4.76
C GLN A 140 17.31 8.14 -3.43
N ALA A 141 16.09 7.90 -2.94
CA ALA A 141 15.71 8.31 -1.59
C ALA A 141 16.56 7.58 -0.53
N ALA A 142 16.77 6.27 -0.69
CA ALA A 142 17.54 5.46 0.25
C ALA A 142 19.02 5.86 0.36
N SER A 143 19.64 6.36 -0.72
CA SER A 143 21.04 6.76 -0.75
C SER A 143 21.29 8.10 -0.04
N ARG A 144 20.27 8.97 0.02
CA ARG A 144 20.31 10.23 0.76
C ARG A 144 20.24 10.04 2.27
N GLY A 145 19.69 8.92 2.72
CA GLY A 145 19.46 8.64 4.14
C GLY A 145 18.18 9.30 4.67
N GLY A 146 17.95 9.16 5.97
CA GLY A 146 16.84 9.77 6.66
C GLY A 146 16.97 11.29 6.80
N ALA A 147 15.85 12.02 6.75
CA ALA A 147 15.83 13.45 7.09
C ALA A 147 16.29 13.75 8.54
N ASP A 148 16.25 12.75 9.41
CA ASP A 148 16.76 12.76 10.79
C ASP A 148 18.28 12.46 10.88
N GLY A 149 18.96 12.28 9.75
CA GLY A 149 20.37 11.88 9.67
C GLY A 149 20.60 10.40 9.98
N SER A 150 19.55 9.63 10.25
CA SER A 150 19.64 8.19 10.49
C SER A 150 19.89 7.43 9.19
N ARG A 151 20.64 6.33 9.29
CA ARG A 151 20.75 5.32 8.24
C ARG A 151 19.77 4.17 8.44
N SER A 152 18.92 4.26 9.45
CA SER A 152 17.97 3.21 9.74
C SER A 152 16.96 3.00 8.61
N MET A 153 16.45 1.79 8.48
CA MET A 153 15.34 1.49 7.59
C MET A 153 14.05 2.04 8.18
N GLY A 154 13.20 2.57 7.32
CA GLY A 154 11.91 3.16 7.70
C GLY A 154 11.41 4.11 6.61
N ILE A 155 10.19 4.62 6.79
CA ILE A 155 9.55 5.48 5.78
C ILE A 155 10.28 6.81 5.54
N HIS A 156 11.02 7.30 6.54
CA HIS A 156 11.83 8.53 6.46
C HIS A 156 13.01 8.40 5.48
N ARG A 157 13.42 7.17 5.15
CA ARG A 157 14.49 6.84 4.21
C ARG A 157 13.90 6.31 2.91
N ALA A 158 13.48 5.05 2.91
CA ALA A 158 12.83 4.39 1.78
C ALA A 158 12.06 3.15 2.25
N ALA A 159 10.80 3.01 1.83
CA ALA A 159 9.93 1.89 2.18
C ALA A 159 8.93 1.52 1.07
N VAL A 160 8.58 0.25 1.02
CA VAL A 160 7.55 -0.35 0.18
C VAL A 160 6.56 -1.08 1.08
N ILE A 161 5.32 -0.62 1.09
CA ILE A 161 4.24 -1.18 1.90
C ILE A 161 3.22 -1.83 0.97
N ASN A 162 3.04 -3.13 1.11
CA ASN A 162 2.03 -3.88 0.36
C ASN A 162 0.79 -4.07 1.22
N VAL A 163 -0.34 -3.47 0.84
CA VAL A 163 -1.60 -3.67 1.56
C VAL A 163 -2.13 -5.07 1.24
N SER A 164 -1.95 -5.99 2.18
CA SER A 164 -2.37 -7.38 2.11
C SER A 164 -3.66 -7.60 2.91
N SER A 165 -3.96 -8.84 3.28
CA SER A 165 -5.16 -9.20 4.03
C SER A 165 -4.90 -10.43 4.89
N MET A 166 -5.55 -10.51 6.06
CA MET A 166 -5.58 -11.75 6.86
C MET A 166 -6.11 -12.95 6.06
N LEU A 167 -6.95 -12.72 5.04
CA LEU A 167 -7.44 -13.77 4.16
C LEU A 167 -6.33 -14.36 3.26
N GLY A 168 -5.18 -13.70 3.16
CA GLY A 168 -3.98 -14.23 2.54
C GLY A 168 -3.17 -15.16 3.45
N SER A 169 -3.45 -15.21 4.76
CA SER A 169 -2.75 -16.09 5.69
C SER A 169 -3.21 -17.54 5.55
N MET A 170 -2.29 -18.44 5.25
CA MET A 170 -2.58 -19.88 5.18
C MET A 170 -2.97 -20.41 6.57
N GLU A 171 -2.31 -19.94 7.63
CA GLU A 171 -2.57 -20.39 9.00
C GLU A 171 -3.94 -19.94 9.52
N LEU A 172 -4.35 -18.70 9.25
CA LEU A 172 -5.64 -18.19 9.69
C LEU A 172 -6.81 -18.73 8.87
N ASN A 173 -6.56 -19.23 7.66
CA ASN A 173 -7.58 -19.79 6.76
C ASN A 173 -8.08 -21.19 7.19
N GLY A 174 -8.45 -21.32 8.46
CA GLY A 174 -9.07 -22.50 9.03
C GLY A 174 -10.59 -22.59 8.82
N ARG A 175 -11.19 -23.62 9.43
CA ARG A 175 -12.60 -24.00 9.25
C ARG A 175 -13.60 -22.86 9.53
N GLU A 176 -13.37 -22.08 10.58
CA GLU A 176 -14.26 -20.97 10.93
C GLU A 176 -14.25 -19.85 9.87
N MET A 177 -13.06 -19.46 9.41
CA MET A 177 -12.90 -18.48 8.34
C MET A 177 -13.51 -18.95 7.02
N ALA A 178 -13.34 -20.23 6.69
CA ALA A 178 -13.90 -20.83 5.48
C ALA A 178 -15.43 -20.83 5.47
N THR A 179 -16.08 -20.98 6.64
CA THR A 179 -17.54 -20.94 6.77
C THR A 179 -18.14 -19.54 6.67
N LYS A 180 -17.42 -18.50 7.14
CA LYS A 180 -17.87 -17.10 7.06
C LYS A 180 -17.60 -16.46 5.69
N TRP A 181 -16.60 -16.97 4.97
CA TRP A 181 -16.06 -16.35 3.75
C TRP A 181 -15.75 -17.41 2.68
N SER A 182 -16.79 -18.09 2.20
CA SER A 182 -16.65 -19.20 1.25
C SER A 182 -16.29 -18.78 -0.19
N GLU A 183 -16.45 -17.50 -0.53
CA GLU A 183 -16.22 -16.95 -1.89
C GLU A 183 -14.86 -16.25 -2.02
N GLY A 184 -13.82 -16.87 -1.49
CA GLY A 184 -12.51 -16.21 -1.37
C GLY A 184 -11.41 -16.72 -2.30
N TYR A 185 -11.65 -17.70 -3.18
CA TYR A 185 -10.54 -18.38 -3.89
C TYR A 185 -9.60 -17.40 -4.60
N PRO A 186 -10.06 -16.54 -5.53
CA PRO A 186 -9.17 -15.60 -6.23
C PRO A 186 -8.47 -14.63 -5.30
N TYR A 187 -9.21 -14.05 -4.36
CA TYR A 187 -8.69 -13.02 -3.47
C TYR A 187 -7.65 -13.59 -2.49
N ARG A 188 -7.98 -14.69 -1.79
CA ARG A 188 -7.12 -15.37 -0.82
C ARG A 188 -5.79 -15.77 -1.45
N THR A 189 -5.82 -16.46 -2.61
CA THR A 189 -4.59 -16.91 -3.25
C THR A 189 -3.76 -15.74 -3.75
N SER A 190 -4.39 -14.66 -4.23
CA SER A 190 -3.65 -13.47 -4.65
C SER A 190 -2.97 -12.74 -3.48
N LYS A 191 -3.61 -12.68 -2.30
CA LYS A 191 -3.03 -12.06 -1.10
C LYS A 191 -1.99 -12.95 -0.42
N GLY A 192 -2.18 -14.27 -0.43
CA GLY A 192 -1.13 -15.22 -0.02
C GLY A 192 0.09 -15.14 -0.93
N ALA A 193 -0.11 -14.99 -2.24
CA ALA A 193 1.00 -14.76 -3.17
C ALA A 193 1.65 -13.37 -2.96
N LEU A 194 0.88 -12.31 -2.69
CA LEU A 194 1.42 -10.99 -2.35
C LEU A 194 2.27 -11.02 -1.09
N ASN A 195 1.90 -11.82 -0.09
CA ASN A 195 2.70 -12.04 1.11
C ASN A 195 4.08 -12.64 0.76
N MET A 196 4.10 -13.71 -0.05
CA MET A 196 5.35 -14.30 -0.53
C MET A 196 6.19 -13.31 -1.36
N VAL A 197 5.54 -12.59 -2.28
CA VAL A 197 6.21 -11.56 -3.08
C VAL A 197 6.82 -10.47 -2.18
N SER A 198 6.13 -10.05 -1.11
CA SER A 198 6.64 -9.07 -0.15
C SER A 198 7.88 -9.60 0.59
N ARG A 199 7.89 -10.88 0.93
CA ARG A 199 9.06 -11.55 1.54
C ARG A 199 10.25 -11.61 0.59
N CYS A 200 10.05 -11.97 -0.68
CA CYS A 200 11.11 -11.94 -1.67
C CYS A 200 11.63 -10.52 -1.92
N MET A 201 10.72 -9.55 -2.07
CA MET A 201 11.08 -8.14 -2.26
C MET A 201 11.91 -7.61 -1.09
N ALA A 202 11.60 -7.99 0.15
CA ALA A 202 12.42 -7.60 1.31
C ALA A 202 13.89 -8.02 1.12
N LEU A 203 14.15 -9.29 0.79
CA LEU A 203 15.51 -9.79 0.55
C LEU A 203 16.22 -9.03 -0.60
N ASP A 204 15.51 -8.76 -1.70
CA ASP A 204 16.09 -8.06 -2.85
C ASP A 204 16.36 -6.56 -2.56
N LEU A 205 15.61 -5.97 -1.63
CA LEU A 205 15.65 -4.55 -1.29
C LEU A 205 16.59 -4.23 -0.11
N GLU A 206 16.93 -5.22 0.71
CA GLU A 206 17.81 -5.11 1.87
C GLU A 206 19.19 -4.50 1.54
N PRO A 207 19.90 -4.87 0.45
CA PRO A 207 21.20 -4.26 0.12
C PRO A 207 21.14 -2.75 -0.15
N TYR A 208 19.95 -2.22 -0.47
CA TYR A 208 19.73 -0.80 -0.69
C TYR A 208 19.23 -0.07 0.56
N GLY A 209 18.93 -0.79 1.65
CA GLY A 209 18.32 -0.25 2.86
C GLY A 209 16.89 0.25 2.62
N ILE A 210 16.15 -0.39 1.71
CA ILE A 210 14.74 -0.08 1.43
C ILE A 210 13.87 -1.08 2.20
N LEU A 211 13.03 -0.58 3.11
CA LEU A 211 12.13 -1.43 3.89
C LEU A 211 11.04 -2.02 2.99
N CYS A 212 10.70 -3.30 3.14
CA CYS A 212 9.52 -3.88 2.50
C CYS A 212 8.73 -4.71 3.50
N MET A 213 7.41 -4.57 3.53
CA MET A 213 6.53 -5.36 4.39
C MET A 213 5.11 -5.49 3.82
N ALA A 214 4.33 -6.43 4.36
CA ALA A 214 2.91 -6.59 4.05
C ALA A 214 2.03 -6.17 5.22
N ILE A 215 0.96 -5.40 5.00
CA ILE A 215 0.08 -4.93 6.10
C ILE A 215 -1.37 -5.33 5.86
N HIS A 216 -2.02 -5.89 6.88
CA HIS A 216 -3.46 -6.10 6.90
C HIS A 216 -4.16 -4.90 7.56
N PRO A 217 -4.99 -4.12 6.85
CA PRO A 217 -5.63 -2.91 7.38
C PRO A 217 -6.81 -3.19 8.33
N GLY A 218 -7.11 -4.46 8.62
CA GLY A 218 -8.37 -4.86 9.25
C GLY A 218 -9.48 -5.12 8.22
N TRP A 219 -10.65 -5.55 8.68
CA TRP A 219 -11.86 -5.64 7.85
C TRP A 219 -12.66 -4.35 7.99
N VAL A 220 -12.65 -3.54 6.92
CA VAL A 220 -13.05 -2.12 6.96
C VAL A 220 -14.25 -1.86 6.07
N ARG A 221 -15.21 -1.07 6.57
CA ARG A 221 -16.42 -0.63 5.85
C ARG A 221 -16.04 0.22 4.63
N THR A 222 -15.99 -0.44 3.48
CA THR A 222 -15.70 0.11 2.15
C THR A 222 -16.55 -0.67 1.14
N ASP A 223 -16.59 -0.26 -0.13
CA ASP A 223 -17.25 -1.05 -1.17
C ASP A 223 -16.78 -2.52 -1.22
N MET A 224 -15.49 -2.76 -0.94
CA MET A 224 -14.91 -4.11 -0.92
C MET A 224 -15.19 -4.86 0.38
N GLY A 225 -15.20 -4.17 1.52
CA GLY A 225 -15.42 -4.79 2.83
C GLY A 225 -16.90 -5.03 3.15
N GLY A 226 -17.81 -4.28 2.54
CA GLY A 226 -19.24 -4.37 2.81
C GLY A 226 -19.65 -3.74 4.15
N PRO A 227 -20.97 -3.68 4.43
CA PRO A 227 -21.52 -3.00 5.60
C PRO A 227 -21.25 -3.74 6.92
N GLU A 228 -21.06 -5.06 6.88
CA GLU A 228 -20.83 -5.91 8.06
C GLU A 228 -19.40 -5.81 8.63
N ALA A 229 -18.52 -5.06 7.95
CA ALA A 229 -17.16 -4.89 8.41
C ALA A 229 -17.14 -4.20 9.79
N PRO A 230 -16.37 -4.73 10.77
CA PRO A 230 -16.39 -4.20 12.14
C PRO A 230 -15.76 -2.82 12.25
N LEU A 231 -14.73 -2.53 11.46
CA LEU A 231 -14.00 -1.26 11.51
C LEU A 231 -14.55 -0.26 10.50
N ASN A 232 -14.56 1.03 10.87
CA ASN A 232 -14.66 2.12 9.90
C ASN A 232 -13.27 2.59 9.44
N LEU A 233 -13.29 3.52 8.48
CA LEU A 233 -12.08 4.14 7.90
C LEU A 233 -11.31 4.97 8.93
N GLU A 234 -12.02 5.64 9.83
CA GLU A 234 -11.51 6.52 10.89
C GLU A 234 -10.78 5.75 12.00
N GLU A 235 -11.11 4.48 12.21
CA GLU A 235 -10.43 3.56 13.12
C GLU A 235 -9.23 2.89 12.43
N SER A 236 -9.45 2.35 11.22
CA SER A 236 -8.44 1.56 10.52
C SER A 236 -7.24 2.40 10.06
N ILE A 237 -7.47 3.51 9.37
CA ILE A 237 -6.42 4.21 8.63
C ILE A 237 -5.44 4.96 9.54
N PRO A 238 -5.88 5.73 10.56
CA PRO A 238 -4.94 6.33 11.50
C PRO A 238 -4.07 5.30 12.21
N SER A 239 -4.64 4.16 12.61
CA SER A 239 -3.88 3.07 13.23
C SER A 239 -2.87 2.44 12.25
N THR A 240 -3.31 2.14 11.02
CA THR A 240 -2.46 1.60 9.95
C THR A 240 -1.28 2.54 9.63
N LEU A 241 -1.53 3.85 9.53
CA LEU A 241 -0.48 4.84 9.32
C LEU A 241 0.43 4.97 10.55
N SER A 242 -0.10 4.81 11.76
CA SER A 242 0.73 4.77 12.97
C SER A 242 1.72 3.61 12.94
N VAL A 243 1.26 2.41 12.55
CA VAL A 243 2.13 1.24 12.35
C VAL A 243 3.17 1.52 11.27
N ILE A 244 2.75 1.96 10.09
CA ILE A 244 3.66 2.24 8.96
C ILE A 244 4.73 3.27 9.34
N GLY A 245 4.34 4.33 10.03
CA GLY A 245 5.27 5.36 10.47
C GLY A 245 6.23 4.92 11.58
N GLY A 246 5.86 3.90 12.36
CA GLY A 246 6.70 3.32 13.41
C GLY A 246 7.63 2.18 12.97
N LEU A 247 7.63 1.81 11.68
CA LEU A 247 8.43 0.69 11.18
C LEU A 247 9.94 0.96 11.26
N THR A 248 10.68 -0.10 11.56
CA THR A 248 12.15 -0.13 11.65
C THR A 248 12.70 -1.38 10.95
N GLU A 249 14.02 -1.59 10.97
CA GLU A 249 14.66 -2.80 10.41
C GLU A 249 14.06 -4.10 10.95
N LYS A 250 13.63 -4.13 12.22
CA LYS A 250 13.08 -5.33 12.85
C LYS A 250 11.79 -5.82 12.16
N ASP A 251 11.09 -4.90 11.49
CA ASP A 251 9.81 -5.14 10.84
C ASP A 251 10.00 -5.48 9.34
N HIS A 252 11.25 -5.47 8.86
CA HIS A 252 11.59 -5.76 7.47
C HIS A 252 11.19 -7.20 7.08
N GLY A 253 10.39 -7.29 6.02
CA GLY A 253 9.82 -8.53 5.51
C GLY A 253 8.73 -9.13 6.40
N SER A 254 8.20 -8.41 7.38
CA SER A 254 7.11 -8.90 8.24
C SER A 254 5.73 -8.77 7.59
N PHE A 255 4.74 -9.44 8.19
CA PHE A 255 3.31 -9.23 7.94
C PHE A 255 2.66 -8.76 9.22
N LEU A 256 2.18 -7.52 9.25
CA LEU A 256 1.56 -6.92 10.44
C LEU A 256 0.10 -6.58 10.18
N ASN A 257 -0.71 -6.45 11.23
CA ASN A 257 -2.03 -5.85 11.12
C ASN A 257 -2.02 -4.34 11.43
N PHE A 258 -3.18 -3.70 11.28
CA PHE A 258 -3.37 -2.27 11.54
C PHE A 258 -3.05 -1.83 12.97
N ALA A 259 -2.97 -2.76 13.93
CA ALA A 259 -2.59 -2.51 15.32
C ALA A 259 -1.09 -2.78 15.60
N GLY A 260 -0.34 -3.23 14.59
CA GLY A 260 1.09 -3.52 14.70
C GLY A 260 1.39 -4.92 15.23
N GLU A 261 0.38 -5.79 15.30
CA GLU A 261 0.54 -7.17 15.74
C GLU A 261 1.06 -8.03 14.58
N LEU A 262 1.97 -8.95 14.89
CA LEU A 262 2.50 -9.89 13.93
C LEU A 262 1.41 -10.86 13.47
N MET A 263 1.22 -10.96 12.17
CA MET A 263 0.29 -11.88 11.53
C MET A 263 1.06 -13.12 11.05
N PRO A 264 0.49 -14.33 11.22
CA PRO A 264 1.04 -15.50 10.57
C PRO A 264 0.87 -15.41 9.05
N TRP A 265 1.74 -16.10 8.32
CA TRP A 265 1.74 -16.13 6.86
C TRP A 265 0.60 -16.94 6.25
#